data_AF-A0A4R4PFA4-F1
#
_entry.id   AF-A0A4R4PFA4-F1
#
_cell.length_a   1.000
_cell.length_b   1.000
_cell.length_c   1.000
_cell.angle_alpha   90.00
_cell.angle_beta   90.00
_cell.angle_gamma   90.00
#
_symmetry.space_group_name_H-M   'P 1'
#
loop_
_entity.id
_entity.type
_entity.pdbx_description
1 polymer ?
#
loop_
_entity_poly.entity_id
_entity_poly.type
_entity_poly.pdbx_seq_one_letter_code
_entity_poly.pdbx_strand_id
1 'polypeptide(L)'
;MRDFRRLDASRQSAEELLVAALLHDVADHYGFLRRRNQTPAPLILLDNTHTADGRHFVRVLLRAWDTLPQWAVRPVVVLTRPAIDTGGLGMADIAARTPWLPAERGAPERWLLPVELDAVRSEDIMRMLGSADYPPHLPRLIARFSGGRAGCARLLADAAVERLSSGDPWQPRGLLALPPAGDAPDLPATVGEQVLDRLLPDRRLREDLTRLAIALDDEAARRLWALVGADERPDADPRHPTSGRLRAVRGELDGAHWRREPWQWPAGQDQPGGPGRGNVPLVGDRALRALLLCRLAATADEEHWARLHRRLRSGYNRDDLPPRAVRHSVPYLHHTLALGELDAVERALHHQFASTAPEAWLAAVNVVCAAPHPPAGPRGVTGRSDDCPVCAARGPGDEDPLPAHRAISRLVHAVWRLSDPLTSAGTDDDIDRVESALLTLYEHNDERDVLLAAWREWPARLRDGAQAPDLPIPRGYRP
;
A
#
# COMPACT_ATOMS: atom_id res chain seq x y z
N MET A 1 -3.11 -19.44 32.80
CA MET A 1 -3.52 -19.39 31.37
C MET A 1 -4.94 -18.84 31.14
N ARG A 2 -5.90 -19.04 32.07
CA ARG A 2 -7.24 -18.41 31.99
C ARG A 2 -7.22 -16.88 32.16
N ASP A 3 -6.24 -16.34 32.87
CA ASP A 3 -6.15 -14.89 33.18
C ASP A 3 -5.74 -14.03 31.98
N PHE A 4 -5.06 -14.58 30.97
CA PHE A 4 -4.70 -13.86 29.74
C PHE A 4 -5.91 -13.49 28.86
N ARG A 5 -7.07 -14.12 29.08
CA ARG A 5 -8.28 -13.89 28.28
C ARG A 5 -9.18 -12.78 28.84
N ARG A 6 -8.82 -12.19 29.98
CA ARG A 6 -9.59 -11.10 30.60
C ARG A 6 -8.87 -9.77 30.37
N LEU A 7 -9.62 -8.74 29.96
CA LEU A 7 -9.12 -7.38 29.76
C LEU A 7 -9.15 -6.59 31.09
N ASP A 8 -8.68 -7.19 32.18
CA ASP A 8 -8.77 -6.62 33.53
C ASP A 8 -7.40 -6.60 34.23
N ALA A 9 -7.38 -6.14 35.50
CA ALA A 9 -6.18 -6.04 36.32
C ALA A 9 -5.40 -7.37 36.45
N SER A 10 -6.06 -8.53 36.26
CA SER A 10 -5.41 -9.83 36.33
C SER A 10 -4.45 -10.08 35.17
N ARG A 11 -4.75 -9.54 33.98
CA ARG A 11 -3.86 -9.62 32.82
C ARG A 11 -2.61 -8.76 33.02
N GLN A 12 -2.76 -7.55 33.56
CA GLN A 12 -1.62 -6.68 33.81
C GLN A 12 -0.63 -7.32 34.80
N SER A 13 -1.14 -7.91 35.90
CA SER A 13 -0.28 -8.62 36.86
C SER A 13 0.39 -9.85 36.25
N ALA A 14 -0.29 -10.58 35.36
CA ALA A 14 0.30 -11.71 34.65
C ALA A 14 1.41 -11.29 33.67
N GLU A 15 1.21 -10.20 32.92
CA GLU A 15 2.22 -9.63 32.02
C GLU A 15 3.46 -9.15 32.80
N GLU A 16 3.26 -8.45 33.92
CA GLU A 16 4.34 -8.00 34.81
C GLU A 16 5.13 -9.18 35.38
N LEU A 17 4.45 -10.25 35.82
CA LEU A 17 5.08 -11.46 36.34
C LEU A 17 5.93 -12.19 35.28
N LEU A 18 5.42 -12.32 34.05
CA LEU A 18 6.17 -12.96 32.95
C LEU A 18 7.44 -12.20 32.60
N VAL A 19 7.35 -10.87 32.52
CA VAL A 19 8.51 -10.03 32.22
C VAL A 19 9.53 -10.07 33.37
N ALA A 20 9.06 -10.07 34.62
CA ALA A 20 9.95 -10.24 35.78
C ALA A 20 10.66 -11.60 35.75
N ALA A 21 9.94 -12.68 35.42
CA ALA A 21 10.53 -14.02 35.27
C ALA A 21 11.59 -14.07 34.16
N LEU A 22 11.28 -13.52 32.98
CA LEU A 22 12.24 -13.41 31.87
C LEU A 22 13.53 -12.70 32.30
N LEU A 23 13.41 -11.59 33.02
CA LEU A 23 14.56 -10.82 33.47
C LEU A 23 15.35 -11.54 34.56
N HIS A 24 14.67 -12.30 35.43
CA HIS A 24 15.31 -13.14 36.43
C HIS A 24 16.13 -14.26 35.76
N ASP A 25 15.55 -14.96 34.78
CA ASP A 25 16.24 -16.01 34.01
C ASP A 25 17.47 -15.46 33.27
N VAL A 26 17.38 -14.26 32.69
CA VAL A 26 18.52 -13.57 32.07
C VAL A 26 19.59 -13.24 33.10
N ALA A 27 19.22 -12.72 34.27
CA ALA A 27 20.16 -12.37 35.32
C ALA A 27 20.89 -13.61 35.88
N ASP A 28 20.17 -14.72 36.05
CA ASP A 28 20.72 -15.99 36.53
C ASP A 28 21.65 -16.62 35.49
N HIS A 29 21.28 -16.59 34.20
CA HIS A 29 22.13 -17.09 33.13
C HIS A 29 23.44 -16.31 32.99
N TYR A 30 23.42 -14.99 33.25
CA TYR A 30 24.60 -14.10 33.21
C TYR A 30 25.22 -13.91 34.62
N GLY A 31 25.35 -15.02 35.35
CA GLY A 31 25.95 -15.09 36.68
C GLY A 31 27.40 -14.57 36.78
N PHE A 32 27.95 -14.62 38.00
CA PHE A 32 29.23 -14.00 38.37
C PHE A 32 30.41 -14.38 37.45
N LEU A 33 30.49 -15.65 37.03
CA LEU A 33 31.59 -16.16 36.19
C LEU A 33 31.59 -15.56 34.77
N ARG A 34 30.43 -15.40 34.14
CA ARG A 34 30.32 -14.81 32.79
C ARG A 34 30.60 -13.32 32.79
N ARG A 35 30.20 -12.62 33.86
CA ARG A 35 30.54 -11.20 34.08
C ARG A 35 32.05 -10.98 34.18
N ARG A 36 32.76 -11.87 34.90
CA ARG A 36 34.22 -11.78 35.05
C ARG A 36 34.97 -12.02 33.74
N ASN A 37 34.36 -12.77 32.81
CA ASN A 37 34.91 -13.05 31.48
C ASN A 37 34.55 -11.98 30.43
N GLN A 38 34.06 -10.80 30.83
CA GLN A 38 33.66 -9.72 29.92
C GLN A 38 32.69 -10.20 28.82
N THR A 39 31.81 -11.16 29.15
CA THR A 39 30.80 -11.62 28.20
C THR A 39 29.88 -10.43 27.85
N PRO A 40 29.61 -10.16 26.57
CA PRO A 40 28.73 -9.07 26.16
C PRO A 40 27.37 -9.13 26.86
N ALA A 41 26.77 -7.97 27.11
CA ALA A 41 25.42 -7.92 27.69
C ALA A 41 24.42 -8.67 26.78
N PRO A 42 23.40 -9.33 27.36
CA PRO A 42 22.38 -10.00 26.57
C PRO A 42 21.66 -9.00 25.68
N LEU A 43 21.40 -9.39 24.44
CA LEU A 43 20.70 -8.58 23.46
C LEU A 43 19.26 -9.05 23.34
N ILE A 44 18.30 -8.13 23.41
CA ILE A 44 16.92 -8.37 22.99
C ILE A 44 16.64 -7.50 21.76
N LEU A 45 16.26 -8.13 20.66
CA LEU A 45 15.76 -7.44 19.47
C LEU A 45 14.24 -7.34 19.59
N LEU A 46 13.69 -6.12 19.56
CA LEU A 46 12.26 -5.89 19.47
C LEU A 46 11.97 -5.15 18.16
N ASP A 47 11.46 -5.90 17.19
CA ASP A 47 10.68 -5.31 16.10
C ASP A 47 9.32 -4.88 16.66
N ASN A 48 8.69 -3.87 16.08
CA ASN A 48 7.29 -3.48 16.39
C ASN A 48 7.11 -2.53 17.57
N THR A 49 8.18 -1.95 18.09
CA THR A 49 8.15 -1.00 19.24
C THR A 49 7.36 0.28 18.99
N HIS A 50 7.04 0.58 17.73
CA HIS A 50 6.22 1.70 17.29
C HIS A 50 4.71 1.38 17.23
N THR A 51 4.29 0.15 17.51
CA THR A 51 2.86 -0.22 17.62
C THR A 51 2.34 0.02 19.03
N ALA A 52 1.02 -0.06 19.24
CA ALA A 52 0.45 0.03 20.58
C ALA A 52 0.96 -1.09 21.49
N ASP A 53 1.01 -2.33 20.97
CA ASP A 53 1.43 -3.51 21.72
C ASP A 53 2.94 -3.49 22.01
N GLY A 54 3.77 -3.10 21.02
CA GLY A 54 5.20 -2.93 21.23
C GLY A 54 5.53 -1.84 22.25
N ARG A 55 4.85 -0.68 22.18
CA ARG A 55 4.97 0.36 23.21
C ARG A 55 4.50 -0.12 24.58
N HIS A 56 3.43 -0.93 24.63
CA HIS A 56 2.94 -1.51 25.87
C HIS A 56 3.96 -2.46 26.49
N PHE A 57 4.50 -3.39 25.71
CA PHE A 57 5.55 -4.31 26.15
C PHE A 57 6.78 -3.57 26.67
N VAL A 58 7.27 -2.54 25.94
CA VAL A 58 8.41 -1.72 26.40
C VAL A 58 8.10 -1.05 27.74
N ARG A 59 6.89 -0.53 27.95
CA ARG A 59 6.51 0.04 29.26
C ARG A 59 6.52 -0.99 30.38
N VAL A 60 6.01 -2.21 30.14
CA VAL A 60 6.02 -3.29 31.15
C VAL A 60 7.47 -3.71 31.45
N LEU A 61 8.32 -3.80 30.43
CA LEU A 61 9.75 -4.10 30.56
C LEU A 61 10.50 -3.06 31.40
N LEU A 62 10.30 -1.77 31.12
CA LEU A 62 10.93 -0.68 31.88
C LEU A 62 10.51 -0.71 33.35
N ARG A 63 9.22 -0.94 33.64
CA ARG A 63 8.73 -1.06 35.02
C ARG A 63 9.36 -2.24 35.76
N ALA A 64 9.48 -3.39 35.09
CA ALA A 64 10.13 -4.56 35.69
C ALA A 64 11.63 -4.30 35.96
N TRP A 65 12.31 -3.56 35.10
CA TRP A 65 13.71 -3.15 35.32
C TRP A 65 13.92 -2.28 36.57
N ASP A 66 12.95 -1.43 36.92
CA ASP A 66 13.02 -0.64 38.15
C ASP A 66 12.94 -1.50 39.41
N THR A 67 12.34 -2.68 39.32
CA THR A 67 12.20 -3.62 40.44
C THR A 67 13.39 -4.57 40.60
N LEU A 68 14.29 -4.63 39.61
CA LEU A 68 15.46 -5.52 39.67
C LEU A 68 16.51 -5.01 40.66
N PRO A 69 17.22 -5.92 41.36
CA PRO A 69 18.37 -5.56 42.17
C PRO A 69 19.45 -4.85 41.33
N GLN A 70 20.15 -3.88 41.93
CA GLN A 70 21.19 -3.09 41.24
C GLN A 70 22.32 -3.93 40.63
N TRP A 71 22.53 -5.15 41.12
CA TRP A 71 23.56 -6.08 40.66
C TRP A 71 23.12 -7.01 39.52
N ALA A 72 21.83 -7.00 39.15
CA ALA A 72 21.29 -7.86 38.10
C ALA A 72 21.73 -7.38 36.72
N VAL A 73 22.05 -8.33 35.83
CA VAL A 73 22.40 -8.03 34.45
C VAL A 73 21.15 -7.59 33.70
N ARG A 74 21.21 -6.41 33.07
CA ARG A 74 20.13 -5.90 32.23
C ARG A 74 20.44 -6.21 30.76
N PRO A 75 19.48 -6.75 29.99
CA PRO A 75 19.66 -6.88 28.57
C PRO A 75 19.66 -5.51 27.89
N VAL A 76 20.49 -5.34 26.86
CA VAL A 76 20.37 -4.22 25.94
C VAL A 76 19.23 -4.53 24.99
N VAL A 77 18.27 -3.62 24.90
CA VAL A 77 17.08 -3.78 24.08
C VAL A 77 17.20 -2.89 22.86
N VAL A 78 17.38 -3.52 21.71
CA VAL A 78 17.42 -2.85 20.41
C VAL A 78 15.97 -2.72 19.93
N LEU A 79 15.49 -1.49 19.87
CA LEU A 79 14.15 -1.16 19.42
C LEU A 79 14.22 -0.85 17.94
N THR A 80 13.82 -1.77 17.07
CA THR A 80 13.76 -1.46 15.63
C THR A 80 12.45 -0.77 15.30
N ARG A 81 12.55 0.31 14.53
CA ARG A 81 11.42 1.05 13.99
C ARG A 81 11.69 1.40 12.52
N PRO A 82 10.67 1.48 11.66
CA PRO A 82 10.85 2.06 10.34
C PRO A 82 11.41 3.47 10.48
N ALA A 83 12.34 3.87 9.61
CA ALA A 83 12.76 5.26 9.51
C ALA A 83 11.55 6.12 9.08
N ILE A 84 10.99 6.88 10.01
CA ILE A 84 9.92 7.86 9.75
C ILE A 84 10.45 9.21 10.25
N ASP A 85 11.45 9.79 9.58
CA ASP A 85 11.99 11.15 9.83
C ASP A 85 12.13 11.58 11.32
N THR A 86 12.38 10.64 12.23
CA THR A 86 12.32 10.88 13.69
C THR A 86 13.70 10.86 14.35
N GLY A 87 14.77 11.05 13.58
CA GLY A 87 16.13 11.23 14.10
C GLY A 87 16.63 10.06 14.95
N GLY A 88 16.38 8.81 14.50
CA GLY A 88 16.96 7.63 15.13
C GLY A 88 18.45 7.49 14.84
N LEU A 89 19.12 6.60 15.59
CA LEU A 89 20.51 6.25 15.27
C LEU A 89 20.52 5.32 14.06
N GLY A 90 21.40 5.62 13.10
CA GLY A 90 21.64 4.71 11.99
C GLY A 90 22.40 3.47 12.45
N MET A 91 22.32 2.37 11.68
CA MET A 91 23.05 1.13 11.97
C MET A 91 24.56 1.36 12.11
N ALA A 92 25.14 2.30 11.37
CA ALA A 92 26.54 2.68 11.48
C ALA A 92 26.87 3.33 12.83
N ASP A 93 25.98 4.18 13.35
CA ASP A 93 26.15 4.83 14.66
C ASP A 93 26.05 3.82 15.82
N ILE A 94 25.24 2.77 15.64
CA ILE A 94 25.11 1.68 16.61
C ILE A 94 26.32 0.75 16.56
N ALA A 95 26.81 0.42 15.35
CA ALA A 95 28.02 -0.39 15.19
C ALA A 95 29.26 0.31 15.78
N ALA A 96 29.36 1.62 15.61
CA ALA A 96 30.41 2.46 16.21
C ALA A 96 30.33 2.53 17.75
N ARG A 97 29.19 2.15 18.36
CA ARG A 97 28.97 2.13 19.81
C ARG A 97 29.37 0.80 20.49
N THR A 98 30.17 -0.05 19.86
CA THR A 98 30.50 -1.40 20.37
C THR A 98 31.45 -1.43 21.60
N PRO A 99 31.41 -2.48 22.45
CA PRO A 99 30.47 -3.60 22.49
C PRO A 99 29.55 -3.49 23.74
N TRP A 100 28.32 -3.00 23.57
CA TRP A 100 27.25 -3.14 24.57
C TRP A 100 27.61 -2.65 25.99
N LEU A 101 28.43 -1.59 26.08
CA LEU A 101 28.99 -1.10 27.34
C LEU A 101 27.92 -0.51 28.26
N PRO A 102 27.78 -1.03 29.50
CA PRO A 102 26.98 -0.38 30.52
C PRO A 102 27.74 0.84 31.03
N ALA A 103 27.27 2.04 30.70
CA ALA A 103 27.62 3.19 31.52
C ALA A 103 26.89 3.01 32.87
N GLU A 104 27.68 2.92 33.93
CA GLU A 104 27.25 2.85 35.32
C GLU A 104 25.97 3.66 35.60
N ARG A 105 25.06 3.07 36.39
CA ARG A 105 23.96 3.77 37.08
C ARG A 105 23.21 4.76 36.18
N GLY A 106 22.63 4.25 35.10
CA GLY A 106 21.75 5.02 34.20
C GLY A 106 20.27 4.68 34.40
N ALA A 107 19.41 5.63 34.05
CA ALA A 107 17.98 5.41 33.95
C ALA A 107 17.67 4.26 32.94
N PRO A 108 16.62 3.45 33.15
CA PRO A 108 16.30 2.26 32.34
C PRO A 108 16.25 2.53 30.83
N GLU A 109 15.89 3.74 30.42
CA GLU A 109 15.76 4.15 29.03
C GLU A 109 17.09 4.16 28.28
N ARG A 110 18.24 4.26 28.96
CA ARG A 110 19.57 4.18 28.34
C ARG A 110 19.91 2.79 27.82
N TRP A 111 19.14 1.78 28.24
CA TRP A 111 19.25 0.40 27.76
C TRP A 111 18.40 0.14 26.52
N LEU A 112 17.63 1.14 26.08
CA LEU A 112 16.85 1.11 24.84
C LEU A 112 17.65 1.78 23.72
N LEU A 113 18.01 1.01 22.70
CA LEU A 113 18.71 1.50 21.51
C LEU A 113 17.72 1.57 20.34
N PRO A 114 17.13 2.75 20.04
CA PRO A 114 16.27 2.89 18.88
C PRO A 114 17.10 2.83 17.60
N VAL A 115 16.74 1.90 16.74
CA VAL A 115 17.35 1.67 15.42
C VAL A 115 16.32 1.96 14.37
N GLU A 116 16.63 2.91 13.50
CA GLU A 116 15.83 3.13 12.31
C GLU A 116 16.27 2.15 11.21
N LEU A 117 15.31 1.33 10.77
CA LEU A 117 15.47 0.48 9.61
C LEU A 117 15.00 1.28 8.40
N ASP A 118 15.97 1.68 7.58
CA ASP A 118 15.71 2.35 6.32
C ASP A 118 14.96 1.42 5.36
N ALA A 119 14.14 2.04 4.51
CA ALA A 119 13.56 1.35 3.38
C ALA A 119 14.68 0.89 2.43
N VAL A 120 14.55 -0.32 1.88
CA VAL A 120 15.42 -0.80 0.80
C VAL A 120 15.34 0.18 -0.36
N ARG A 121 16.50 0.70 -0.78
CA ARG A 121 16.63 1.63 -1.90
C ARG A 121 16.91 0.89 -3.21
N SER A 122 16.78 1.60 -4.33
CA SER A 122 17.10 1.05 -5.66
C SER A 122 18.53 0.48 -5.73
N GLU A 123 19.50 1.13 -5.09
CA GLU A 123 20.89 0.66 -5.01
C GLU A 123 21.03 -0.67 -4.27
N ASP A 124 20.25 -0.87 -3.20
CA ASP A 124 20.23 -2.14 -2.47
C ASP A 124 19.67 -3.25 -3.36
N ILE A 125 18.62 -2.97 -4.12
CA ILE A 125 18.01 -3.93 -5.05
C ILE A 125 18.97 -4.27 -6.19
N MET A 126 19.66 -3.27 -6.77
CA MET A 126 20.68 -3.52 -7.79
C MET A 126 21.81 -4.41 -7.24
N ARG A 127 22.21 -4.22 -5.98
CA ARG A 127 23.16 -5.11 -5.29
C ARG A 127 22.61 -6.53 -5.09
N MET A 128 21.31 -6.68 -4.78
CA MET A 128 20.67 -7.99 -4.66
C MET A 128 20.61 -8.74 -6.00
N LEU A 129 20.38 -8.02 -7.11
CA LEU A 129 20.38 -8.58 -8.47
C LEU A 129 21.79 -8.95 -8.96
N GLY A 130 22.84 -8.44 -8.31
CA GLY A 130 24.22 -8.73 -8.65
C GLY A 130 24.61 -8.22 -10.04
N SER A 131 25.46 -8.99 -10.73
CA SER A 131 25.97 -8.67 -12.07
C SER A 131 25.14 -9.31 -13.20
N ALA A 132 23.94 -9.81 -12.91
CA ALA A 132 23.06 -10.35 -13.94
C ALA A 132 22.69 -9.26 -14.95
N ASP A 133 22.56 -9.61 -16.23
CA ASP A 133 21.98 -8.71 -17.22
C ASP A 133 20.47 -8.71 -17.01
N TYR A 134 19.91 -7.59 -16.56
CA TYR A 134 18.49 -7.48 -16.25
C TYR A 134 17.85 -6.27 -16.93
N PRO A 135 16.55 -6.34 -17.26
CA PRO A 135 15.84 -5.20 -17.80
C PRO A 135 15.92 -3.99 -16.87
N PRO A 136 16.10 -2.77 -17.40
CA PRO A 136 16.32 -1.57 -16.59
C PRO A 136 15.16 -1.23 -15.64
N HIS A 137 13.97 -1.78 -15.89
CA HIS A 137 12.78 -1.60 -15.06
C HIS A 137 12.68 -2.57 -13.88
N LEU A 138 13.42 -3.68 -13.88
CA LEU A 138 13.30 -4.73 -12.85
C LEU A 138 13.51 -4.20 -11.43
N PRO A 139 14.56 -3.40 -11.14
CA PRO A 139 14.75 -2.85 -9.79
C PRO A 139 13.55 -2.06 -9.29
N ARG A 140 12.86 -1.33 -10.18
CA ARG A 140 11.67 -0.53 -9.84
C ARG A 140 10.47 -1.42 -9.50
N LEU A 141 10.26 -2.51 -10.25
CA LEU A 141 9.20 -3.47 -9.94
C LEU A 141 9.44 -4.14 -8.58
N ILE A 142 10.67 -4.53 -8.27
CA ILE A 142 11.02 -5.10 -6.96
C ILE A 142 10.80 -4.07 -5.85
N ALA A 143 11.21 -2.82 -6.04
CA ALA A 143 10.98 -1.75 -5.07
C ALA A 143 9.46 -1.57 -4.79
N ARG A 144 8.65 -1.56 -5.85
CA ARG A 144 7.19 -1.39 -5.78
C ARG A 144 6.52 -2.51 -4.99
N PHE A 145 6.81 -3.78 -5.31
CA PHE A 145 6.15 -4.92 -4.65
C PHE A 145 6.76 -5.28 -3.29
N SER A 146 8.00 -4.88 -3.01
CA SER A 146 8.58 -5.03 -1.67
C SER A 146 8.10 -3.95 -0.69
N GLY A 147 7.69 -2.78 -1.17
CA GLY A 147 7.34 -1.63 -0.33
C GLY A 147 8.51 -1.17 0.55
N GLY A 148 9.75 -1.40 0.08
CA GLY A 148 10.97 -1.11 0.84
C GLY A 148 11.31 -2.13 1.93
N ARG A 149 10.63 -3.29 1.99
CA ARG A 149 10.91 -4.36 2.97
C ARG A 149 12.00 -5.29 2.45
N ALA A 150 13.11 -5.39 3.17
CA ALA A 150 14.28 -6.21 2.79
C ALA A 150 13.94 -7.68 2.52
N GLY A 151 13.13 -8.31 3.37
CA GLY A 151 12.71 -9.70 3.16
C GLY A 151 11.94 -9.90 1.85
N CYS A 152 10.99 -9.01 1.54
CA CYS A 152 10.22 -9.09 0.31
C CYS A 152 11.08 -8.78 -0.93
N ALA A 153 11.95 -7.75 -0.84
CA ALA A 153 12.85 -7.38 -1.93
C ALA A 153 13.81 -8.53 -2.27
N ARG A 154 14.33 -9.21 -1.25
CA ARG A 154 15.24 -10.35 -1.43
C ARG A 154 14.56 -11.52 -2.14
N LEU A 155 13.36 -11.91 -1.70
CA LEU A 155 12.60 -13.00 -2.34
C LEU A 155 12.35 -12.73 -3.83
N LEU A 156 11.92 -11.50 -4.15
CA LEU A 156 11.67 -11.08 -5.54
C LEU A 156 12.96 -11.03 -6.37
N ALA A 157 14.06 -10.54 -5.80
CA ALA A 157 15.35 -10.47 -6.47
C ALA A 157 15.94 -11.86 -6.73
N ASP A 158 15.89 -12.77 -5.75
CA ASP A 158 16.40 -14.14 -5.90
C ASP A 158 15.62 -14.90 -7.00
N ALA A 159 14.28 -14.82 -7.00
CA ALA A 159 13.45 -15.42 -8.05
C ALA A 159 13.74 -14.83 -9.44
N ALA A 160 14.01 -13.52 -9.51
CA ALA A 160 14.37 -12.87 -10.77
C ALA A 160 15.77 -13.31 -11.26
N VAL A 161 16.76 -13.41 -10.37
CA VAL A 161 18.12 -13.88 -10.71
C VAL A 161 18.10 -15.31 -11.21
N GLU A 162 17.31 -16.19 -10.59
CA GLU A 162 17.15 -17.58 -11.05
C GLU A 162 16.53 -17.64 -12.45
N ARG A 163 15.49 -16.83 -12.71
CA ARG A 163 14.90 -16.69 -14.05
C ARG A 163 15.88 -16.14 -15.09
N LEU A 164 16.69 -15.15 -14.74
CA LEU A 164 17.68 -14.59 -15.67
C LEU A 164 18.80 -15.61 -15.95
N SER A 165 19.13 -16.44 -14.97
CA SER A 165 20.14 -17.49 -15.10
C SER A 165 19.68 -18.67 -15.96
N SER A 166 18.37 -18.94 -16.03
CA SER A 166 17.82 -19.97 -16.93
C SER A 166 17.86 -19.59 -18.41
N GLY A 167 18.07 -18.30 -18.72
CA GLY A 167 18.09 -17.78 -20.11
C GLY A 167 16.70 -17.62 -20.74
N ASP A 168 15.63 -17.82 -19.96
CA ASP A 168 14.26 -17.64 -20.45
C ASP A 168 13.94 -16.15 -20.68
N PRO A 169 13.13 -15.82 -21.70
CA PRO A 169 12.76 -14.45 -21.98
C PRO A 169 12.01 -13.81 -20.81
N TRP A 170 12.45 -12.61 -20.41
CA TRP A 170 11.80 -11.85 -19.35
C TRP A 170 10.44 -11.32 -19.80
N GLN A 171 9.40 -11.64 -19.03
CA GLN A 171 8.08 -11.02 -19.20
C GLN A 171 7.84 -9.98 -18.10
N PRO A 172 7.62 -8.71 -18.43
CA PRO A 172 7.42 -7.65 -17.45
C PRO A 172 6.30 -7.88 -16.43
N ARG A 173 5.17 -8.45 -16.90
CA ARG A 173 4.02 -8.79 -16.05
C ARG A 173 4.23 -10.06 -15.22
N GLY A 174 5.35 -10.76 -15.44
CA GLY A 174 5.62 -12.09 -14.91
C GLY A 174 6.31 -12.13 -13.57
N LEU A 175 6.83 -11.01 -13.03
CA LEU A 175 7.65 -11.03 -11.80
C LEU A 175 6.96 -11.77 -10.65
N LEU A 176 5.69 -11.45 -10.36
CA LEU A 176 4.95 -12.10 -9.28
C LEU A 176 4.56 -13.55 -9.57
N ALA A 177 4.57 -13.95 -10.84
CA ALA A 177 4.24 -15.29 -11.31
C ALA A 177 5.48 -16.19 -11.47
N LEU A 178 6.68 -15.67 -11.23
CA LEU A 178 7.90 -16.49 -11.22
C LEU A 178 7.82 -17.53 -10.10
N PRO A 179 8.38 -18.73 -10.29
CA PRO A 179 8.57 -19.67 -9.20
C PRO A 179 9.48 -19.04 -8.13
N PRO A 180 9.26 -19.34 -6.83
CA PRO A 180 10.22 -18.99 -5.78
C PRO A 180 11.61 -19.55 -6.08
N ALA A 181 12.64 -18.88 -5.58
CA ALA A 181 14.00 -19.41 -5.71
C ALA A 181 14.24 -20.60 -4.76
N GLY A 182 14.89 -21.63 -5.29
CA GLY A 182 15.26 -22.86 -4.56
C GLY A 182 14.19 -23.96 -4.51
N ASP A 183 14.59 -25.15 -4.05
CA ASP A 183 13.83 -26.40 -4.20
C ASP A 183 13.11 -26.89 -2.92
N ALA A 184 12.76 -25.99 -2.00
CA ALA A 184 12.09 -26.43 -0.77
C ALA A 184 10.67 -26.97 -1.07
N PRO A 185 10.29 -28.15 -0.53
CA PRO A 185 9.10 -28.89 -0.97
C PRO A 185 7.77 -28.21 -0.64
N ASP A 186 7.76 -27.31 0.34
CA ASP A 186 6.56 -26.60 0.82
C ASP A 186 6.48 -25.16 0.31
N LEU A 187 7.27 -24.80 -0.72
CA LEU A 187 7.22 -23.45 -1.29
C LEU A 187 5.91 -23.21 -2.05
N PRO A 188 5.35 -21.99 -1.98
CA PRO A 188 4.21 -21.62 -2.82
C PRO A 188 4.53 -21.71 -4.30
N ALA A 189 3.50 -21.83 -5.14
CA ALA A 189 3.68 -21.94 -6.60
C ALA A 189 4.35 -20.71 -7.24
N THR A 190 4.23 -19.53 -6.62
CA THR A 190 4.79 -18.29 -7.13
C THR A 190 5.45 -17.46 -6.04
N VAL A 191 6.45 -16.65 -6.41
CA VAL A 191 7.10 -15.70 -5.51
C VAL A 191 6.12 -14.65 -4.98
N GLY A 192 5.08 -14.30 -5.76
CA GLY A 192 4.01 -13.41 -5.29
C GLY A 192 3.23 -13.99 -4.11
N GLU A 193 2.86 -15.28 -4.16
CA GLU A 193 2.23 -15.95 -3.02
C GLU A 193 3.22 -16.11 -1.86
N GLN A 194 4.50 -16.40 -2.12
CA GLN A 194 5.53 -16.48 -1.07
C GLN A 194 5.72 -15.16 -0.31
N VAL A 195 5.73 -14.03 -1.03
CA VAL A 195 5.78 -12.70 -0.40
C VAL A 195 4.52 -12.46 0.43
N LEU A 196 3.34 -12.82 -0.08
CA LEU A 196 2.09 -12.67 0.66
C LEU A 196 1.98 -13.62 1.87
N ASP A 197 2.49 -14.84 1.80
CA ASP A 197 2.58 -15.76 2.94
C ASP A 197 3.47 -15.19 4.05
N ARG A 198 4.55 -14.51 3.67
CA ARG A 198 5.45 -13.86 4.62
C ARG A 198 4.83 -12.63 5.28
N LEU A 199 4.02 -11.89 4.52
CA LEU A 199 3.37 -10.65 4.93
C LEU A 199 2.06 -10.89 5.70
N LEU A 200 1.31 -11.92 5.32
CA LEU A 200 0.02 -12.31 5.89
C LEU A 200 0.01 -13.83 6.12
N PRO A 201 0.63 -14.32 7.21
CA PRO A 201 0.77 -15.75 7.47
C PRO A 201 -0.57 -16.47 7.67
N ASP A 202 -1.57 -15.77 8.20
CA ASP A 202 -2.93 -16.31 8.30
C ASP A 202 -3.57 -16.36 6.91
N ARG A 203 -3.70 -17.58 6.38
CA ARG A 203 -4.32 -17.85 5.08
C ARG A 203 -5.74 -17.29 4.97
N ARG A 204 -6.57 -17.43 6.00
CA ARG A 204 -7.97 -16.97 5.97
C ARG A 204 -8.01 -15.44 5.90
N LEU A 205 -7.20 -14.79 6.73
CA LEU A 205 -7.06 -13.34 6.70
C LEU A 205 -6.56 -12.84 5.35
N ARG A 206 -5.61 -13.56 4.74
CA ARG A 206 -5.09 -13.24 3.41
C ARG A 206 -6.14 -13.39 2.31
N GLU A 207 -6.93 -14.45 2.31
CA GLU A 207 -8.07 -14.63 1.38
C GLU A 207 -9.13 -13.54 1.55
N ASP A 208 -9.44 -13.18 2.80
CA ASP A 208 -10.35 -12.10 3.16
C ASP A 208 -9.82 -10.75 2.64
N LEU A 209 -8.55 -10.44 2.89
CA LEU A 209 -7.90 -9.20 2.43
C LEU A 209 -7.79 -9.11 0.90
N THR A 210 -7.56 -10.20 0.18
CA THR A 210 -7.57 -10.20 -1.29
C THR A 210 -8.88 -9.66 -1.84
N ARG A 211 -10.02 -10.12 -1.30
CA ARG A 211 -11.35 -9.67 -1.72
C ARG A 211 -11.64 -8.23 -1.33
N LEU A 212 -11.18 -7.83 -0.14
CA LEU A 212 -11.42 -6.49 0.39
C LEU A 212 -10.45 -5.43 -0.14
N ALA A 213 -9.37 -5.83 -0.83
CA ALA A 213 -8.34 -4.92 -1.31
C ALA A 213 -8.90 -3.81 -2.21
N ILE A 214 -9.99 -4.07 -2.95
CA ILE A 214 -10.65 -3.07 -3.80
C ILE A 214 -11.46 -2.01 -3.01
N ALA A 215 -11.70 -2.20 -1.70
CA ALA A 215 -12.48 -1.26 -0.90
C ALA A 215 -11.71 0.04 -0.63
N LEU A 216 -12.35 1.18 -0.91
CA LEU A 216 -11.80 2.52 -0.67
C LEU A 216 -12.10 3.07 0.73
N ASP A 217 -12.97 2.40 1.50
CA ASP A 217 -13.24 2.68 2.91
C ASP A 217 -13.83 1.46 3.66
N ASP A 218 -14.11 1.63 4.95
CA ASP A 218 -14.73 0.61 5.79
C ASP A 218 -16.17 0.29 5.39
N GLU A 219 -16.90 1.22 4.78
CA GLU A 219 -18.28 1.01 4.35
C GLU A 219 -18.33 0.12 3.11
N ALA A 220 -17.45 0.38 2.13
CA ALA A 220 -17.19 -0.48 0.99
C ALA A 220 -16.78 -1.88 1.44
N ALA A 221 -15.87 -2.00 2.43
CA ALA A 221 -15.48 -3.30 2.98
C ALA A 221 -16.67 -4.07 3.57
N ARG A 222 -17.54 -3.39 4.33
CA ARG A 222 -18.78 -3.99 4.87
C ARG A 222 -19.75 -4.41 3.77
N ARG A 223 -19.88 -3.62 2.70
CA ARG A 223 -20.72 -3.93 1.55
C ARG A 223 -20.24 -5.15 0.76
N LEU A 224 -18.93 -5.31 0.59
CA LEU A 224 -18.35 -6.53 0.01
C LEU A 224 -18.61 -7.74 0.90
N TRP A 225 -18.47 -7.58 2.22
CA TRP A 225 -18.74 -8.69 3.12
C TRP A 225 -20.19 -9.18 3.09
N ALA A 226 -21.13 -8.27 2.86
CA ALA A 226 -22.53 -8.61 2.70
C ALA A 226 -22.81 -9.41 1.41
N LEU A 227 -21.93 -9.36 0.40
CA LEU A 227 -22.06 -10.16 -0.83
C LEU A 227 -21.65 -11.62 -0.64
N VAL A 228 -20.67 -11.89 0.23
CA VAL A 228 -20.26 -13.25 0.53
C VAL A 228 -21.39 -13.87 1.33
N GLY A 229 -22.31 -14.58 0.66
CA GLY A 229 -23.48 -15.20 1.29
C GLY A 229 -23.11 -16.21 2.38
N ALA A 230 -24.11 -16.70 3.10
CA ALA A 230 -23.93 -17.78 4.07
C ALA A 230 -23.51 -19.11 3.40
N ASP A 231 -23.81 -19.30 2.11
CA ASP A 231 -23.61 -20.58 1.40
C ASP A 231 -22.18 -20.78 0.85
N GLU A 232 -21.41 -19.72 0.60
CA GLU A 232 -19.96 -19.81 0.33
C GLU A 232 -19.14 -20.02 1.64
N ARG A 233 -19.81 -20.29 2.76
CA ARG A 233 -19.21 -20.36 4.11
C ARG A 233 -19.46 -21.71 4.82
N PRO A 234 -18.87 -22.82 4.35
CA PRO A 234 -18.95 -24.10 5.06
C PRO A 234 -18.30 -24.06 6.46
N ASP A 235 -17.47 -23.05 6.74
CA ASP A 235 -16.58 -22.96 7.91
C ASP A 235 -16.71 -21.64 8.69
N ALA A 236 -17.78 -20.86 8.47
CA ALA A 236 -17.98 -19.63 9.22
C ALA A 236 -18.37 -19.93 10.66
N ASP A 237 -17.42 -19.78 11.59
CA ASP A 237 -17.70 -19.77 13.02
C ASP A 237 -18.79 -18.72 13.33
N PRO A 238 -20.00 -19.14 13.78
CA PRO A 238 -21.10 -18.24 14.09
C PRO A 238 -20.77 -17.25 15.22
N ARG A 239 -19.66 -17.43 15.94
CA ARG A 239 -19.19 -16.53 17.01
C ARG A 239 -18.48 -15.27 16.49
N HIS A 240 -18.12 -15.20 15.21
CA HIS A 240 -17.46 -14.04 14.61
C HIS A 240 -18.37 -13.41 13.54
N PRO A 241 -19.36 -12.59 13.93
CA PRO A 241 -20.16 -11.83 12.96
C PRO A 241 -19.26 -11.00 12.05
N THR A 242 -19.75 -10.59 10.88
CA THR A 242 -19.01 -9.75 9.91
C THR A 242 -18.19 -8.61 10.54
N SER A 243 -18.70 -8.02 11.62
CA SER A 243 -18.04 -6.97 12.40
C SER A 243 -16.77 -7.45 13.14
N GLY A 244 -16.72 -8.70 13.61
CA GLY A 244 -15.55 -9.29 14.27
C GLY A 244 -14.41 -9.59 13.31
N ARG A 245 -14.71 -10.05 12.08
CA ARG A 245 -13.70 -10.25 11.03
C ARG A 245 -13.14 -8.95 10.49
N LEU A 246 -13.99 -7.96 10.23
CA LEU A 246 -13.50 -6.63 9.84
C LEU A 246 -12.61 -6.01 10.93
N ARG A 247 -12.93 -6.26 12.21
CA ARG A 247 -12.06 -5.88 13.33
C ARG A 247 -10.73 -6.62 13.32
N ALA A 248 -10.71 -7.92 13.01
CA ALA A 248 -9.47 -8.68 12.88
C ALA A 248 -8.61 -8.16 11.71
N VAL A 249 -9.22 -7.92 10.55
CA VAL A 249 -8.58 -7.25 9.40
C VAL A 249 -8.01 -5.90 9.79
N ARG A 250 -8.78 -5.06 10.48
CA ARG A 250 -8.30 -3.76 10.95
C ARG A 250 -7.17 -3.91 11.96
N GLY A 251 -7.27 -4.83 12.91
CA GLY A 251 -6.22 -5.14 13.88
C GLY A 251 -4.90 -5.51 13.20
N GLU A 252 -4.96 -6.35 12.16
CA GLU A 252 -3.76 -6.68 11.36
C GLU A 252 -3.22 -5.45 10.61
N LEU A 253 -4.09 -4.71 9.93
CA LEU A 253 -3.71 -3.53 9.15
C LEU A 253 -3.22 -2.37 10.03
N ASP A 254 -3.64 -2.30 11.30
CA ASP A 254 -3.18 -1.34 12.30
C ASP A 254 -1.88 -1.82 12.97
N GLY A 255 -1.67 -3.14 13.07
CA GLY A 255 -0.59 -3.76 13.84
C GLY A 255 0.69 -4.09 13.06
N ALA A 256 0.62 -4.55 11.81
CA ALA A 256 1.75 -5.17 11.10
C ALA A 256 2.59 -4.22 10.21
N HIS A 257 2.81 -2.99 10.66
CA HIS A 257 3.79 -2.05 10.03
C HIS A 257 3.46 -1.68 8.58
N TRP A 258 2.17 -1.51 8.33
CA TRP A 258 1.66 -1.09 7.02
C TRP A 258 1.82 0.42 6.87
N ARG A 259 2.45 0.86 5.77
CA ARG A 259 2.50 2.29 5.44
C ARG A 259 1.09 2.76 5.12
N ARG A 260 0.68 3.89 5.67
CA ARG A 260 -0.64 4.48 5.40
C ARG A 260 -0.45 5.82 4.74
N GLU A 261 -0.43 5.80 3.43
CA GLU A 261 -0.32 7.02 2.65
C GLU A 261 -1.74 7.46 2.23
N PRO A 262 -2.19 8.63 2.71
CA PRO A 262 -3.48 9.17 2.30
C PRO A 262 -3.46 9.50 0.81
N TRP A 263 -4.55 9.17 0.13
CA TRP A 263 -4.80 9.59 -1.24
C TRP A 263 -5.18 11.06 -1.24
N GLN A 264 -4.79 11.77 -2.29
CA GLN A 264 -5.15 13.18 -2.48
C GLN A 264 -6.55 13.26 -3.10
N TRP A 265 -7.58 13.26 -2.25
CA TRP A 265 -8.98 13.37 -2.70
C TRP A 265 -9.33 14.82 -3.11
N PRO A 266 -10.23 15.01 -4.10
CA PRO A 266 -10.73 16.34 -4.43
C PRO A 266 -11.35 17.04 -3.22
N ALA A 267 -11.05 18.33 -3.06
CA ALA A 267 -11.67 19.15 -2.03
C ALA A 267 -13.18 19.31 -2.30
N GLY A 268 -14.00 19.24 -1.24
CA GLY A 268 -15.45 19.49 -1.32
C GLY A 268 -16.30 18.39 -1.98
N GLN A 269 -15.72 17.26 -2.36
CA GLN A 269 -16.47 16.08 -2.84
C GLN A 269 -16.63 15.01 -1.74
N ASP A 270 -17.56 14.08 -1.96
CA ASP A 270 -17.79 12.91 -1.11
C ASP A 270 -16.52 12.06 -0.98
N GLN A 271 -15.83 12.22 0.14
CA GLN A 271 -14.67 11.41 0.51
C GLN A 271 -15.10 10.09 1.14
N PRO A 272 -14.51 8.95 0.74
CA PRO A 272 -14.71 7.68 1.44
C PRO A 272 -14.38 7.82 2.93
N GLY A 273 -15.25 7.30 3.81
CA GLY A 273 -15.10 7.42 5.26
C GLY A 273 -15.69 8.67 5.93
N GLY A 274 -16.01 9.74 5.19
CA GLY A 274 -16.61 10.98 5.75
C GLY A 274 -15.60 11.93 6.41
N PRO A 275 -16.04 13.14 6.83
CA PRO A 275 -15.15 14.17 7.36
C PRO A 275 -14.42 13.68 8.63
N GLY A 276 -13.09 13.69 8.60
CA GLY A 276 -12.22 13.32 9.73
C GLY A 276 -11.85 11.83 9.83
N ARG A 277 -12.37 10.95 8.96
CA ARG A 277 -11.84 9.58 8.80
C ARG A 277 -10.90 9.58 7.60
N GLY A 278 -9.65 9.18 7.85
CA GLY A 278 -8.52 9.43 6.96
C GLY A 278 -8.75 9.02 5.50
N ASN A 279 -8.14 9.79 4.60
CA ASN A 279 -8.10 9.70 3.14
C ASN A 279 -7.47 8.40 2.58
N VAL A 280 -7.57 7.27 3.29
CA VAL A 280 -6.81 6.06 3.01
C VAL A 280 -7.79 4.95 2.65
N PRO A 281 -7.56 4.19 1.55
CA PRO A 281 -8.28 2.96 1.30
C PRO A 281 -8.21 1.99 2.48
N LEU A 282 -9.05 0.95 2.50
CA LEU A 282 -9.02 -0.06 3.56
C LEU A 282 -7.59 -0.60 3.77
N VAL A 283 -6.97 -1.06 2.68
CA VAL A 283 -5.55 -1.41 2.61
C VAL A 283 -4.78 -0.18 2.14
N GLY A 284 -4.18 0.55 3.09
CA GLY A 284 -3.42 1.77 2.84
C GLY A 284 -1.97 1.57 2.38
N ASP A 285 -1.40 0.37 2.61
CA ASP A 285 -0.04 0.07 2.18
C ASP A 285 -0.01 -0.22 0.69
N ARG A 286 0.77 0.58 -0.05
CA ARG A 286 0.84 0.54 -1.51
C ARG A 286 1.26 -0.82 -2.05
N ALA A 287 2.33 -1.38 -1.48
CA ALA A 287 2.89 -2.65 -1.93
C ALA A 287 1.94 -3.81 -1.61
N LEU A 288 1.40 -3.86 -0.39
CA LEU A 288 0.42 -4.87 -0.01
C LEU A 288 -0.84 -4.77 -0.87
N ARG A 289 -1.39 -3.56 -1.05
CA ARG A 289 -2.57 -3.34 -1.89
C ARG A 289 -2.31 -3.81 -3.31
N ALA A 290 -1.17 -3.46 -3.90
CA ALA A 290 -0.79 -3.90 -5.24
C ALA A 290 -0.70 -5.44 -5.34
N LEU A 291 -0.02 -6.10 -4.40
CA LEU A 291 0.08 -7.57 -4.35
C LEU A 291 -1.30 -8.24 -4.27
N LEU A 292 -2.17 -7.75 -3.38
CA LEU A 292 -3.53 -8.30 -3.20
C LEU A 292 -4.41 -8.07 -4.43
N LEU A 293 -4.29 -6.91 -5.09
CA LEU A 293 -5.04 -6.61 -6.32
C LEU A 293 -4.53 -7.45 -7.50
N CYS A 294 -3.22 -7.64 -7.65
CA CYS A 294 -2.65 -8.53 -8.66
C CYS A 294 -3.11 -9.98 -8.42
N ARG A 295 -3.13 -10.44 -7.17
CA ARG A 295 -3.65 -11.75 -6.80
C ARG A 295 -5.14 -11.88 -7.10
N LEU A 296 -5.95 -10.87 -6.77
CA LEU A 296 -7.37 -10.86 -7.09
C LEU A 296 -7.58 -10.94 -8.61
N ALA A 297 -6.85 -10.14 -9.39
CA ALA A 297 -6.95 -10.15 -10.85
C ALA A 297 -6.50 -11.48 -11.47
N ALA A 298 -5.50 -12.16 -10.88
CA ALA A 298 -5.03 -13.45 -11.35
C ALA A 298 -5.98 -14.62 -11.00
N THR A 299 -6.77 -14.49 -9.93
CA THR A 299 -7.61 -15.58 -9.40
C THR A 299 -9.10 -15.40 -9.70
N ALA A 300 -9.57 -14.18 -9.95
CA ALA A 300 -10.95 -13.88 -10.26
C ALA A 300 -11.22 -14.03 -11.76
N ASP A 301 -12.34 -14.67 -12.09
CA ASP A 301 -12.90 -14.55 -13.44
C ASP A 301 -13.52 -13.16 -13.68
N GLU A 302 -13.86 -12.87 -14.95
CA GLU A 302 -14.44 -11.58 -15.33
C GLU A 302 -15.77 -11.29 -14.62
N GLU A 303 -16.58 -12.31 -14.35
CA GLU A 303 -17.89 -12.13 -13.73
C GLU A 303 -17.77 -11.78 -12.24
N HIS A 304 -16.91 -12.49 -11.51
CA HIS A 304 -16.61 -12.25 -10.11
C HIS A 304 -16.02 -10.85 -9.93
N TRP A 305 -15.02 -10.49 -10.75
CA TRP A 305 -14.45 -9.14 -10.77
C TRP A 305 -15.54 -8.08 -10.96
N ALA A 306 -16.36 -8.25 -12.00
CA ALA A 306 -17.39 -7.29 -12.33
C ALA A 306 -18.48 -7.21 -11.25
N ARG A 307 -18.84 -8.34 -10.62
CA ARG A 307 -19.79 -8.39 -9.50
C ARG A 307 -19.30 -7.58 -8.31
N LEU A 308 -18.04 -7.75 -7.92
CA LEU A 308 -17.43 -7.00 -6.80
C LEU A 308 -17.41 -5.49 -7.09
N HIS A 309 -16.92 -5.09 -8.26
CA HIS A 309 -16.83 -3.68 -8.64
C HIS A 309 -18.19 -3.01 -8.84
N ARG A 310 -19.19 -3.70 -9.44
CA ARG A 310 -20.55 -3.17 -9.56
C ARG A 310 -21.19 -2.94 -8.20
N ARG A 311 -21.00 -3.85 -7.23
CA ARG A 311 -21.53 -3.67 -5.88
C ARG A 311 -20.97 -2.43 -5.20
N LEU A 312 -19.65 -2.23 -5.30
CA LEU A 312 -19.01 -1.05 -4.73
C LEU A 312 -19.45 0.22 -5.44
N ARG A 313 -19.45 0.21 -6.78
CA ARG A 313 -19.95 1.32 -7.62
C ARG A 313 -21.36 1.74 -7.20
N SER A 314 -22.30 0.79 -7.08
CA SER A 314 -23.66 1.07 -6.61
C SER A 314 -23.69 1.65 -5.20
N GLY A 315 -22.79 1.23 -4.31
CA GLY A 315 -22.67 1.78 -2.97
C GLY A 315 -22.23 3.26 -2.91
N TYR A 316 -21.61 3.77 -3.97
CA TYR A 316 -21.19 5.17 -4.11
C TYR A 316 -22.16 6.01 -4.95
N ASN A 317 -23.24 5.41 -5.47
CA ASN A 317 -24.32 6.12 -6.18
C ASN A 317 -25.41 6.57 -5.19
N ARG A 318 -25.10 7.52 -4.31
CA ARG A 318 -26.03 7.96 -3.25
C ARG A 318 -27.27 8.66 -3.78
N ASP A 319 -27.12 9.38 -4.88
CA ASP A 319 -28.19 10.17 -5.51
C ASP A 319 -29.01 9.36 -6.53
N ASP A 320 -28.82 8.03 -6.57
CA ASP A 320 -29.47 7.09 -7.49
C ASP A 320 -29.45 7.57 -8.96
N LEU A 321 -28.31 8.14 -9.37
CA LEU A 321 -28.13 8.67 -10.70
C LEU A 321 -28.13 7.52 -11.72
N PRO A 322 -28.69 7.73 -12.92
CA PRO A 322 -28.62 6.72 -13.97
C PRO A 322 -27.16 6.45 -14.37
N PRO A 323 -26.82 5.24 -14.85
CA PRO A 323 -25.43 4.88 -15.18
C PRO A 323 -24.72 5.83 -16.15
N ARG A 324 -25.48 6.48 -17.05
CA ARG A 324 -24.95 7.44 -18.03
C ARG A 324 -24.82 8.88 -17.50
N ALA A 325 -25.23 9.17 -16.27
CA ALA A 325 -25.08 10.50 -15.69
C ALA A 325 -23.60 10.90 -15.61
N VAL A 326 -23.32 12.19 -15.73
CA VAL A 326 -21.95 12.75 -15.68
C VAL A 326 -21.56 13.31 -14.32
N ARG A 327 -22.49 13.32 -13.36
CA ARG A 327 -22.32 13.87 -12.01
C ARG A 327 -21.97 12.82 -10.95
N HIS A 328 -21.53 11.64 -11.39
CA HIS A 328 -21.12 10.58 -10.46
C HIS A 328 -19.91 11.00 -9.63
N SER A 329 -19.86 10.52 -8.39
CA SER A 329 -18.76 10.76 -7.46
C SER A 329 -17.45 10.10 -7.92
N VAL A 330 -16.30 10.61 -7.46
CA VAL A 330 -14.98 10.04 -7.80
C VAL A 330 -14.83 8.56 -7.39
N PRO A 331 -15.26 8.10 -6.20
CA PRO A 331 -15.27 6.68 -5.88
C PRO A 331 -16.12 5.83 -6.85
N TYR A 332 -17.25 6.37 -7.33
CA TYR A 332 -18.06 5.69 -8.35
C TYR A 332 -17.26 5.55 -9.66
N LEU A 333 -16.63 6.64 -10.12
CA LEU A 333 -15.83 6.65 -11.36
C LEU A 333 -14.61 5.73 -11.27
N HIS A 334 -13.97 5.63 -10.11
CA HIS A 334 -12.88 4.67 -9.86
C HIS A 334 -13.34 3.21 -10.10
N HIS A 335 -14.48 2.81 -9.56
CA HIS A 335 -15.01 1.46 -9.80
C HIS A 335 -15.54 1.28 -11.22
N THR A 336 -16.04 2.33 -11.87
CA THR A 336 -16.42 2.32 -13.29
C THR A 336 -15.21 2.10 -14.19
N LEU A 337 -14.08 2.74 -13.91
CA LEU A 337 -12.84 2.53 -14.66
C LEU A 337 -12.31 1.11 -14.47
N ALA A 338 -12.35 0.57 -13.24
CA ALA A 338 -11.97 -0.81 -12.97
C ALA A 338 -12.87 -1.86 -13.67
N LEU A 339 -14.08 -1.50 -14.07
CA LEU A 339 -14.96 -2.32 -14.93
C LEU A 339 -14.59 -2.24 -16.42
N GLY A 340 -13.64 -1.38 -16.80
CA GLY A 340 -13.26 -1.10 -18.18
C GLY A 340 -14.23 -0.15 -18.90
N GLU A 341 -15.11 0.55 -18.18
CA GLU A 341 -16.11 1.46 -18.76
C GLU A 341 -15.53 2.88 -18.93
N LEU A 342 -14.51 3.00 -19.79
CA LEU A 342 -13.76 4.24 -20.04
C LEU A 342 -14.64 5.42 -20.47
N ASP A 343 -15.54 5.21 -21.43
CA ASP A 343 -16.37 6.29 -22.00
C ASP A 343 -17.22 7.01 -20.94
N ALA A 344 -17.72 6.27 -19.94
CA ALA A 344 -18.49 6.85 -18.85
C ALA A 344 -17.63 7.75 -17.94
N VAL A 345 -16.38 7.33 -17.71
CA VAL A 345 -15.40 8.08 -16.93
C VAL A 345 -14.98 9.34 -17.67
N GLU A 346 -14.67 9.24 -18.96
CA GLU A 346 -14.25 10.38 -19.80
C GLU A 346 -15.34 11.45 -19.87
N ARG A 347 -16.60 11.06 -20.08
CA ARG A 347 -17.73 12.01 -20.09
C ARG A 347 -17.90 12.70 -18.75
N ALA A 348 -17.81 11.97 -17.64
CA ALA A 348 -17.93 12.54 -16.31
C ALA A 348 -16.76 13.49 -15.98
N LEU A 349 -15.52 13.11 -16.30
CA LEU A 349 -14.35 13.95 -16.10
C LEU A 349 -14.35 15.19 -17.01
N HIS A 350 -14.88 15.08 -18.24
CA HIS A 350 -15.07 16.24 -19.12
C HIS A 350 -16.11 17.22 -18.57
N HIS A 351 -17.21 16.71 -18.00
CA HIS A 351 -18.18 17.57 -17.32
C HIS A 351 -17.58 18.25 -16.07
N GLN A 352 -16.78 17.53 -15.28
CA GLN A 352 -16.09 18.08 -14.11
C GLN A 352 -15.03 19.11 -14.51
N PHE A 353 -14.30 18.90 -15.61
CA PHE A 353 -13.31 19.85 -16.11
C PHE A 353 -13.90 21.24 -16.37
N ALA A 354 -15.14 21.30 -16.87
CA ALA A 354 -15.85 22.55 -17.13
C ALA A 354 -16.47 23.21 -15.89
N SER A 355 -16.50 22.53 -14.74
CA SER A 355 -17.29 22.95 -13.57
C SER A 355 -16.56 22.89 -12.22
N THR A 356 -15.29 22.47 -12.20
CA THR A 356 -14.48 22.32 -10.99
C THR A 356 -13.12 23.00 -11.14
N ALA A 357 -12.53 23.43 -10.03
CA ALA A 357 -11.18 24.00 -10.04
C ALA A 357 -10.14 22.97 -10.54
N PRO A 358 -9.11 23.40 -11.29
CA PRO A 358 -8.10 22.49 -11.85
C PRO A 358 -7.45 21.55 -10.83
N GLU A 359 -7.19 22.00 -9.60
CA GLU A 359 -6.60 21.16 -8.55
C GLU A 359 -7.54 20.01 -8.16
N ALA A 360 -8.84 20.31 -7.98
CA ALA A 360 -9.85 19.32 -7.64
C ALA A 360 -10.06 18.34 -8.80
N TRP A 361 -9.99 18.82 -10.04
CA TRP A 361 -10.08 17.99 -11.23
C TRP A 361 -8.87 17.05 -11.38
N LEU A 362 -7.65 17.55 -11.21
CA LEU A 362 -6.43 16.72 -11.23
C LEU A 362 -6.45 15.68 -10.10
N ALA A 363 -6.94 16.04 -8.90
CA ALA A 363 -7.17 15.10 -7.81
C ALA A 363 -8.13 13.98 -8.21
N ALA A 364 -9.22 14.32 -8.91
CA ALA A 364 -10.19 13.36 -9.40
C ALA A 364 -9.54 12.40 -10.42
N VAL A 365 -8.79 12.92 -11.40
CA VAL A 365 -8.06 12.12 -12.38
C VAL A 365 -7.10 11.16 -11.68
N ASN A 366 -6.34 11.64 -10.70
CA ASN A 366 -5.35 10.86 -9.96
C ASN A 366 -6.02 9.70 -9.18
N VAL A 367 -7.12 9.97 -8.48
CA VAL A 367 -7.83 8.91 -7.74
C VAL A 367 -8.55 7.93 -8.68
N VAL A 368 -9.17 8.42 -9.75
CA VAL A 368 -9.86 7.57 -10.72
C VAL A 368 -8.88 6.65 -11.44
N CYS A 369 -7.75 7.18 -11.93
CA CYS A 369 -6.74 6.40 -12.64
C CYS A 369 -5.94 5.44 -11.73
N ALA A 370 -6.08 5.53 -10.41
CA ALA A 370 -5.58 4.52 -9.47
C ALA A 370 -6.45 3.23 -9.46
N ALA A 371 -7.49 3.17 -10.29
CA ALA A 371 -8.37 2.01 -10.42
C ALA A 371 -7.58 0.76 -10.84
N PRO A 372 -7.81 -0.40 -10.19
CA PRO A 372 -7.14 -1.63 -10.59
C PRO A 372 -7.63 -2.09 -11.97
N HIS A 373 -6.75 -2.76 -12.70
CA HIS A 373 -7.06 -3.24 -14.05
C HIS A 373 -7.84 -4.55 -14.00
N PRO A 374 -8.86 -4.72 -14.86
CA PRO A 374 -9.59 -5.98 -14.94
C PRO A 374 -8.69 -7.13 -15.44
N PRO A 375 -9.00 -8.40 -15.08
CA PRO A 375 -8.21 -9.58 -15.45
C PRO A 375 -7.96 -9.70 -16.96
N ALA A 376 -8.98 -9.41 -17.78
CA ALA A 376 -8.90 -9.46 -19.23
C ALA A 376 -8.16 -8.26 -19.87
N GLY A 377 -7.68 -7.32 -19.06
CA GLY A 377 -7.14 -6.04 -19.52
C GLY A 377 -8.23 -5.03 -19.90
N PRO A 378 -7.84 -3.77 -20.14
CA PRO A 378 -8.77 -2.71 -20.48
C PRO A 378 -9.54 -3.07 -21.76
N ARG A 379 -10.88 -3.01 -21.69
CA ARG A 379 -11.73 -3.18 -22.87
C ARG A 379 -11.54 -1.98 -23.79
N GLY A 380 -11.47 -2.23 -25.10
CA GLY A 380 -11.38 -1.17 -26.10
C GLY A 380 -12.60 -0.25 -26.05
N VAL A 381 -12.39 1.04 -26.37
CA VAL A 381 -13.43 2.06 -26.51
C VAL A 381 -14.44 1.62 -27.58
N THR A 382 -15.73 1.55 -27.23
CA THR A 382 -16.81 1.27 -28.20
C THR A 382 -17.83 2.42 -28.29
N GLY A 383 -17.71 3.45 -27.45
CA GLY A 383 -18.60 4.60 -27.47
C GLY A 383 -18.29 5.63 -28.55
N ARG A 384 -19.33 6.13 -29.21
CA ARG A 384 -19.26 7.36 -30.01
C ARG A 384 -19.21 8.59 -29.11
N SER A 385 -18.48 9.61 -29.54
CA SER A 385 -18.36 10.92 -28.88
C SER A 385 -19.69 11.67 -28.71
N ASP A 386 -20.68 11.35 -29.55
CA ASP A 386 -21.97 12.07 -29.66
C ASP A 386 -22.80 12.04 -28.36
N ASP A 387 -22.50 11.13 -27.44
CA ASP A 387 -23.21 10.98 -26.15
C ASP A 387 -22.66 11.87 -25.02
N CYS A 388 -21.62 12.69 -25.25
CA CYS A 388 -21.09 13.60 -24.24
C CYS A 388 -21.92 14.90 -24.16
N PRO A 389 -22.52 15.25 -22.99
CA PRO A 389 -23.40 16.42 -22.90
C PRO A 389 -22.68 17.76 -23.14
N VAL A 390 -21.39 17.85 -22.81
CA VAL A 390 -20.57 19.05 -23.08
C VAL A 390 -20.27 19.19 -24.57
N CYS A 391 -20.00 18.07 -25.27
CA CYS A 391 -19.83 18.08 -26.73
C CYS A 391 -21.15 18.39 -27.45
N ALA A 392 -22.25 17.77 -27.01
CA ALA A 392 -23.58 17.95 -27.59
C ALA A 392 -24.10 19.40 -27.48
N ALA A 393 -23.66 20.16 -26.48
CA ALA A 393 -24.02 21.57 -26.31
C ALA A 393 -23.50 22.49 -27.44
N ARG A 394 -22.57 22.04 -28.31
CA ARG A 394 -22.10 22.80 -29.49
C ARG A 394 -23.07 22.81 -30.68
N GLY A 395 -24.10 21.96 -30.67
CA GLY A 395 -25.08 21.86 -31.76
C GLY A 395 -24.68 20.87 -32.86
N PRO A 396 -25.64 20.45 -33.71
CA PRO A 396 -25.54 19.26 -34.58
C PRO A 396 -24.69 19.43 -35.87
N GLY A 397 -23.68 20.30 -35.87
CA GLY A 397 -22.84 20.58 -37.06
C GLY A 397 -21.35 20.25 -36.91
N ASP A 398 -20.87 20.00 -35.69
CA ASP A 398 -19.49 19.64 -35.40
C ASP A 398 -19.44 18.15 -35.01
N GLU A 399 -19.14 17.26 -35.95
CA GLU A 399 -19.04 15.81 -35.70
C GLU A 399 -17.79 15.42 -34.87
N ASP A 400 -16.86 16.36 -34.70
CA ASP A 400 -15.59 16.14 -34.04
C ASP A 400 -15.67 16.46 -32.52
N PRO A 401 -15.31 15.52 -31.62
CA PRO A 401 -15.21 15.81 -30.19
C PRO A 401 -14.33 17.02 -29.91
N LEU A 402 -14.72 17.81 -28.91
CA LEU A 402 -13.92 18.93 -28.41
C LEU A 402 -12.46 18.50 -28.19
N PRO A 403 -11.47 19.34 -28.56
CA PRO A 403 -10.05 19.06 -28.29
C PRO A 403 -9.80 18.69 -26.82
N ALA A 404 -10.47 19.36 -25.88
CA ALA A 404 -10.44 19.04 -24.47
C ALA A 404 -10.95 17.61 -24.16
N HIS A 405 -12.05 17.16 -24.76
CA HIS A 405 -12.56 15.79 -24.57
C HIS A 405 -11.55 14.74 -25.06
N ARG A 406 -10.98 14.93 -26.26
CA ARG A 406 -9.93 14.06 -26.82
C ARG A 406 -8.70 14.02 -25.91
N ALA A 407 -8.30 15.17 -25.37
CA ALA A 407 -7.17 15.27 -24.45
C ALA A 407 -7.46 14.55 -23.13
N ILE A 408 -8.66 14.70 -22.55
CA ILE A 408 -9.07 13.97 -21.33
C ILE A 408 -9.04 12.46 -21.57
N SER A 409 -9.60 11.99 -22.69
CA SER A 409 -9.56 10.56 -23.04
C SER A 409 -8.12 10.05 -23.11
N ARG A 410 -7.24 10.72 -23.87
CA ARG A 410 -5.81 10.35 -23.97
C ARG A 410 -5.12 10.34 -22.61
N LEU A 411 -5.38 11.36 -21.78
CA LEU A 411 -4.80 11.47 -20.44
C LEU A 411 -5.24 10.30 -19.55
N VAL A 412 -6.55 10.04 -19.44
CA VAL A 412 -7.09 8.97 -18.60
C VAL A 412 -6.55 7.62 -19.05
N HIS A 413 -6.55 7.35 -20.36
CA HIS A 413 -6.00 6.11 -20.90
C HIS A 413 -4.52 5.92 -20.57
N ALA A 414 -3.69 6.94 -20.79
CA ALA A 414 -2.26 6.86 -20.57
C ALA A 414 -1.93 6.77 -19.07
N VAL A 415 -2.50 7.64 -18.24
CA VAL A 415 -2.27 7.63 -16.78
C VAL A 415 -2.76 6.33 -16.16
N TRP A 416 -3.92 5.81 -16.57
CA TRP A 416 -4.42 4.54 -16.05
C TRP A 416 -3.47 3.39 -16.38
N ARG A 417 -3.04 3.24 -17.65
CA ARG A 417 -2.06 2.20 -18.05
C ARG A 417 -0.74 2.31 -17.29
N LEU A 418 -0.22 3.53 -17.13
CA LEU A 418 1.03 3.79 -16.38
C LEU A 418 0.89 3.51 -14.88
N SER A 419 -0.34 3.53 -14.36
CA SER A 419 -0.65 3.26 -12.96
C SER A 419 -0.91 1.78 -12.66
N ASP A 420 -0.91 0.90 -13.66
CA ASP A 420 -0.90 -0.55 -13.43
C ASP A 420 0.41 -0.93 -12.68
N PRO A 421 0.35 -1.54 -11.49
CA PRO A 421 1.56 -1.90 -10.74
C PRO A 421 2.47 -2.88 -11.48
N LEU A 422 1.95 -3.63 -12.46
CA LEU A 422 2.73 -4.52 -13.32
C LEU A 422 3.28 -3.83 -14.58
N THR A 423 2.88 -2.58 -14.86
CA THR A 423 3.50 -1.79 -15.93
C THR A 423 4.92 -1.45 -15.50
N SER A 424 5.87 -2.01 -16.23
CA SER A 424 7.30 -1.97 -15.93
C SER A 424 7.99 -0.71 -16.46
N ALA A 425 7.55 -0.24 -17.61
CA ALA A 425 7.99 0.98 -18.24
C ALA A 425 6.76 1.58 -18.91
N GLY A 426 6.45 2.83 -18.59
CA GLY A 426 5.73 3.61 -19.59
C GLY A 426 6.54 3.56 -20.86
N THR A 427 5.94 3.15 -21.97
CA THR A 427 6.54 3.44 -23.27
C THR A 427 6.66 4.96 -23.36
N ASP A 428 7.75 5.49 -23.93
CA ASP A 428 7.88 6.94 -24.12
C ASP A 428 6.61 7.51 -24.78
N ASP A 429 5.98 6.75 -25.69
CA ASP A 429 4.65 7.03 -26.25
C ASP A 429 3.54 7.34 -25.22
N ASP A 430 3.46 6.63 -24.10
CA ASP A 430 2.42 6.87 -23.09
C ASP A 430 2.73 8.11 -22.24
N ILE A 431 4.01 8.38 -22.00
CA ILE A 431 4.45 9.61 -21.32
C ILE A 431 4.21 10.82 -22.24
N ASP A 432 4.54 10.70 -23.53
CA ASP A 432 4.30 11.73 -24.55
C ASP A 432 2.80 12.00 -24.74
N ARG A 433 1.96 10.97 -24.64
CA ARG A 433 0.49 11.12 -24.62
C ARG A 433 0.00 11.92 -23.42
N VAL A 434 0.56 11.68 -22.23
CA VAL A 434 0.24 12.47 -21.02
C VAL A 434 0.67 13.92 -21.22
N GLU A 435 1.89 14.15 -21.72
CA GLU A 435 2.43 15.49 -21.97
C GLU A 435 1.57 16.28 -22.96
N SER A 436 1.28 15.70 -24.13
CA SER A 436 0.45 16.33 -25.17
C SER A 436 -0.98 16.60 -24.68
N ALA A 437 -1.56 15.69 -23.90
CA ALA A 437 -2.90 15.87 -23.36
C ALA A 437 -2.97 17.00 -22.34
N LEU A 438 -2.02 17.07 -21.39
CA LEU A 438 -1.97 18.15 -20.40
C LEU A 438 -1.72 19.51 -21.05
N LEU A 439 -0.86 19.59 -22.08
CA LEU A 439 -0.65 20.81 -22.85
C LEU A 439 -1.94 21.28 -23.53
N THR A 440 -2.67 20.37 -24.17
CA THR A 440 -3.96 20.69 -24.80
C THR A 440 -4.97 21.20 -23.77
N LEU A 441 -5.04 20.58 -22.59
CA LEU A 441 -5.96 21.01 -21.53
C LEU A 441 -5.59 22.37 -20.95
N TYR A 442 -4.30 22.64 -20.76
CA TYR A 442 -3.78 23.93 -20.36
C TYR A 442 -4.19 25.05 -21.35
N GLU A 443 -4.12 24.80 -22.65
CA GLU A 443 -4.51 25.78 -23.68
C GLU A 443 -6.02 26.10 -23.65
N HIS A 444 -6.85 25.18 -23.14
CA HIS A 444 -8.31 25.26 -23.14
C HIS A 444 -8.90 25.53 -21.75
N ASN A 445 -8.10 25.98 -20.78
CA ASN A 445 -8.56 26.36 -19.44
C ASN A 445 -8.19 27.82 -19.13
N ASP A 446 -9.06 28.51 -18.39
CA ASP A 446 -8.85 29.90 -17.97
C ASP A 446 -7.91 29.99 -16.75
N GLU A 447 -7.91 28.98 -15.87
CA GLU A 447 -7.06 28.87 -14.68
C GLU A 447 -5.80 28.03 -14.96
N ARG A 448 -4.80 28.68 -15.56
CA ARG A 448 -3.71 28.02 -16.27
C ARG A 448 -2.55 27.49 -15.42
N ASP A 449 -2.27 28.11 -14.26
CA ASP A 449 -1.01 27.87 -13.53
C ASP A 449 -0.89 26.43 -12.99
N VAL A 450 -2.00 25.86 -12.52
CA VAL A 450 -2.05 24.50 -11.96
C VAL A 450 -1.82 23.45 -13.04
N LEU A 451 -2.49 23.61 -14.19
CA LEU A 451 -2.33 22.70 -15.34
C LEU A 451 -0.94 22.82 -15.95
N LEU A 452 -0.34 24.02 -15.97
CA LEU A 452 1.04 24.23 -16.39
C LEU A 452 2.03 23.48 -15.49
N ALA A 453 1.84 23.55 -14.17
CA ALA A 453 2.66 22.83 -13.22
C ALA A 453 2.49 21.31 -13.36
N ALA A 454 1.25 20.83 -13.52
CA ALA A 454 0.99 19.41 -13.77
C ALA A 454 1.61 18.92 -15.08
N TRP A 455 1.52 19.70 -16.16
CA TRP A 455 2.16 19.42 -17.45
C TRP A 455 3.68 19.24 -17.32
N ARG A 456 4.34 20.04 -16.48
CA ARG A 456 5.79 19.93 -16.23
C ARG A 456 6.17 18.77 -15.33
N GLU A 457 5.39 18.52 -14.29
CA GLU A 457 5.76 17.56 -13.24
C GLU A 457 5.29 16.12 -13.53
N TRP A 458 4.07 15.92 -14.02
CA TRP A 458 3.50 14.58 -14.17
C TRP A 458 4.31 13.66 -15.11
N PRO A 459 4.70 14.09 -16.33
CA PRO A 459 5.50 13.24 -17.22
C PRO A 459 6.83 12.83 -16.58
N ALA A 460 7.52 13.75 -15.88
CA ALA A 460 8.76 13.45 -15.18
C ALA A 460 8.56 12.43 -14.05
N ARG A 461 7.52 12.63 -13.21
CA ARG A 461 7.19 11.71 -12.12
C ARG A 461 6.80 10.32 -12.61
N LEU A 462 6.03 10.25 -13.69
CA LEU A 462 5.66 8.98 -14.35
C LEU A 462 6.88 8.27 -14.92
N ARG A 463 7.82 9.01 -15.52
CA ARG A 463 9.13 8.48 -15.99
C ARG A 463 9.97 7.91 -14.86
N ASP A 464 9.90 8.53 -13.69
CA ASP A 464 10.56 8.06 -12.45
C ASP A 464 9.81 6.91 -11.77
N GLY A 465 8.65 6.50 -12.29
CA GLY A 465 7.88 5.35 -11.84
C GLY A 465 6.83 5.64 -10.77
N ALA A 466 6.54 6.93 -10.50
CA ALA A 466 5.36 7.32 -9.74
C ALA A 466 4.09 6.86 -10.47
N GLN A 467 3.03 6.58 -9.71
CA GLN A 467 1.76 6.09 -10.23
C GLN A 467 0.63 6.88 -9.62
N ALA A 468 -0.53 6.91 -10.28
CA ALA A 468 -1.73 7.39 -9.64
C ALA A 468 -2.05 6.48 -8.43
N PRO A 469 -2.44 7.02 -7.27
CA PRO A 469 -2.85 8.39 -6.97
C PRO A 469 -1.75 9.26 -6.33
N ASP A 470 -0.47 8.95 -6.58
CA ASP A 470 0.69 9.63 -5.97
C ASP A 470 1.30 10.70 -6.86
N LEU A 471 0.65 11.01 -8.00
CA LEU A 471 1.06 12.14 -8.83
C LEU A 471 0.87 13.45 -8.04
N PRO A 472 1.84 14.37 -8.11
CA PRO A 472 1.77 15.62 -7.36
C PRO A 472 0.60 16.46 -7.86
N ILE A 473 -0.14 17.07 -6.94
CA ILE A 473 -1.16 18.05 -7.28
C ILE A 473 -0.61 19.42 -6.89
N PRO A 474 -0.17 20.24 -7.86
CA PRO A 474 0.31 21.58 -7.58
C PRO A 474 -0.79 22.35 -6.87
N ARG A 475 -0.49 22.93 -5.71
CA ARG A 475 -1.41 23.89 -5.08
C ARG A 475 -1.22 25.21 -5.80
N GLY A 476 -2.30 25.79 -6.32
CA GLY A 476 -2.26 27.06 -7.03
C GLY A 476 -1.40 28.08 -6.27
N TYR A 477 -0.39 28.61 -6.94
CA TYR A 477 0.39 29.73 -6.43
C TYR A 477 -0.53 30.93 -6.47
N ARG A 478 -1.06 31.36 -5.31
CA ARG A 478 -1.59 32.72 -5.20
C ARG A 478 -0.38 33.64 -4.98
N PRO A 479 -0.04 34.53 -5.92
CA PRO A 479 1.05 35.48 -5.73
C PRO A 479 0.84 36.40 -4.53
#